data_AF-A0AAN6TKW4-F1
#
_entry.id   AF-A0AAN6TKW4-F1
#
_cell.length_a   1.000
_cell.length_b   1.000
_cell.length_c   1.000
_cell.angle_alpha   90.00
_cell.angle_beta   90.00
_cell.angle_gamma   90.00
#
_symmetry.space_group_name_H-M   'P 1'
#
loop_
_entity.id
_entity.type
_entity.pdbx_description
1 polymer ?
#
loop_
_entity_poly.entity_id
_entity_poly.type
_entity_poly.pdbx_seq_one_letter_code
_entity_poly.pdbx_strand_id
1 'polypeptide(L)'
;MTPAYLAAGQPLLQTAGVAVCGIVPASYVAWVTSPYVASVHMHLPPYARWSQQILERFAKSPPPNTRLDVTTISLIGKPRVSSMTIADLRPTNERFGMVNFVRDTTLLNAKRQWWRWRAVAHFNVQENNHGTIKTGWVWNEVAGAIKKRAGLPRLGSESKGQRKQSSE
;
A
#
# COMPACT_ATOMS: atom_id res chain seq x y z
N MET A 1 26.42 14.36 11.65
CA MET A 1 27.74 13.87 12.15
C MET A 1 28.90 14.10 11.18
N THR A 2 28.67 14.52 9.93
CA THR A 2 29.74 14.92 8.99
C THR A 2 30.46 16.25 9.27
N PRO A 3 29.89 17.27 9.95
CA PRO A 3 30.59 18.53 10.18
C PRO A 3 31.84 18.38 11.07
N ALA A 4 31.81 17.46 12.04
CA ALA A 4 32.91 17.23 12.98
C ALA A 4 34.13 16.55 12.34
N TYR A 5 33.90 15.64 11.38
CA TYR A 5 34.98 14.94 10.67
C TYR A 5 35.71 15.85 9.66
N LEU A 6 34.95 16.76 9.02
CA LEU A 6 35.53 17.82 8.16
C LEU A 6 36.35 18.82 8.98
N ALA A 7 35.87 19.19 10.17
CA ALA A 7 36.61 20.07 11.09
C ALA A 7 37.88 19.41 11.68
N ALA A 8 37.92 18.08 11.76
CA ALA A 8 39.05 17.29 12.27
C ALA A 8 40.12 16.95 11.22
N GLY A 9 40.01 17.45 9.99
CA GLY A 9 41.01 17.23 8.92
C GLY A 9 41.16 15.77 8.48
N GLN A 10 40.18 14.92 8.76
CA GLN A 10 40.25 13.49 8.50
C GLN A 10 40.17 13.17 7.00
N PRO A 11 40.74 12.04 6.54
CA PRO A 11 40.72 11.65 5.14
C PRO A 11 39.30 11.64 4.59
N LEU A 12 39.10 12.27 3.42
CA LEU A 12 37.77 12.40 2.78
C LEU A 12 37.06 11.05 2.61
N LEU A 13 37.82 9.97 2.41
CA LEU A 13 37.30 8.60 2.27
C LEU A 13 36.64 8.08 3.56
N GLN A 14 37.22 8.38 4.73
CA GLN A 14 36.66 7.98 6.02
C GLN A 14 35.40 8.79 6.34
N THR A 15 35.44 10.10 6.09
CA THR A 15 34.28 10.98 6.25
C THR A 15 33.13 10.57 5.33
N ALA A 16 33.42 10.23 4.07
CA ALA A 16 32.46 9.71 3.12
C ALA A 16 31.89 8.36 3.56
N GLY A 17 32.73 7.44 4.06
CA GLY A 17 32.30 6.14 4.59
C GLY A 17 31.31 6.28 5.74
N VAL A 18 31.59 7.17 6.70
CA VAL A 18 30.68 7.45 7.83
C VAL A 18 29.37 8.09 7.34
N ALA A 19 29.44 9.00 6.38
CA ALA A 19 28.25 9.62 5.79
C ALA A 19 27.35 8.59 5.09
N VAL A 20 27.93 7.71 4.28
CA VAL A 20 27.22 6.63 3.58
C VAL A 20 26.61 5.65 4.58
N CYS A 21 27.34 5.30 5.63
CA CYS A 21 26.84 4.41 6.71
C CYS A 21 25.57 4.96 7.39
N GLY A 22 25.45 6.28 7.53
CA GLY A 22 24.22 6.89 8.06
C GLY A 22 23.08 6.99 7.04
N ILE A 23 23.39 7.28 5.77
CA ILE A 23 22.37 7.52 4.72
C ILE A 23 21.76 6.21 4.23
N VAL A 24 22.56 5.15 4.08
CA VAL A 24 22.10 3.88 3.48
C VAL A 24 20.96 3.26 4.30
N PRO A 25 21.06 3.04 5.62
CA PRO A 25 19.96 2.49 6.42
C PRO A 25 18.72 3.37 6.39
N ALA A 26 18.88 4.70 6.46
CA ALA A 26 17.76 5.63 6.42
C ALA A 26 17.02 5.59 5.06
N SER A 27 17.77 5.54 3.96
CA SER A 27 17.19 5.42 2.61
C SER A 27 16.48 4.09 2.39
N TYR A 28 17.03 3.00 2.94
CA TYR A 28 16.43 1.68 2.88
C TYR A 28 15.11 1.62 3.64
N VAL A 29 15.08 2.10 4.89
CA VAL A 29 13.84 2.19 5.68
C VAL A 29 12.80 3.07 4.97
N ALA A 30 13.22 4.19 4.41
CA ALA A 30 12.33 5.04 3.65
C ALA A 30 11.74 4.33 2.42
N TRP A 31 12.54 3.54 1.72
CA TRP A 31 12.12 2.76 0.56
C TRP A 31 11.14 1.62 0.91
N VAL A 32 11.38 0.92 2.03
CA VAL A 32 10.54 -0.18 2.54
C VAL A 32 9.21 0.33 3.09
N THR A 33 9.22 1.44 3.84
CA THR A 33 8.01 1.96 4.52
C THR A 33 7.16 2.87 3.62
N SER A 34 7.72 3.40 2.53
CA SER A 34 7.02 4.31 1.60
C SER A 34 5.67 3.80 1.05
N PRO A 35 5.45 2.52 0.71
CA PRO A 35 4.16 2.08 0.16
C PRO A 35 3.10 1.84 1.25
N TYR A 36 3.43 1.95 2.54
CA TYR A 36 2.53 1.52 3.61
C TYR A 36 1.27 2.39 3.72
N VAL A 37 0.12 1.75 3.61
CA VAL A 37 -1.20 2.40 3.69
C VAL A 37 -1.68 2.38 5.13
N ALA A 38 -2.05 3.56 5.64
CA ALA A 38 -2.58 3.72 6.99
C ALA A 38 -4.09 3.49 7.06
N SER A 39 -4.84 4.00 6.08
CA SER A 39 -6.28 3.80 6.02
C SER A 39 -6.80 3.78 4.59
N VAL A 40 -7.83 2.97 4.37
CA VAL A 40 -8.53 2.87 3.09
C VAL A 40 -9.99 3.21 3.34
N HIS A 41 -10.48 4.30 2.74
CA HIS A 41 -11.87 4.71 2.81
C HIS A 41 -12.54 4.46 1.46
N MET A 42 -13.61 3.68 1.46
CA MET A 42 -14.41 3.42 0.28
C MET A 42 -15.71 4.22 0.33
N HIS A 43 -16.02 4.92 -0.75
CA HIS A 43 -17.29 5.63 -0.88
C HIS A 43 -18.39 4.65 -1.25
N LEU A 44 -19.05 4.15 -0.20
CA LEU A 44 -20.18 3.24 -0.34
C LEU A 44 -21.45 4.02 -0.74
N PRO A 45 -22.19 3.57 -1.76
CA PRO A 45 -23.48 4.15 -2.10
C PRO A 45 -24.50 3.88 -0.97
N PRO A 46 -25.57 4.69 -0.84
CA PRO A 46 -26.52 4.58 0.27
C PRO A 46 -27.11 3.17 0.46
N TYR A 47 -27.42 2.48 -0.64
CA TYR A 47 -27.97 1.12 -0.60
C TYR A 47 -27.01 0.09 0.00
N ALA A 48 -25.69 0.27 -0.19
CA ALA A 48 -24.68 -0.66 0.31
C ALA A 48 -24.43 -0.53 1.82
N ARG A 49 -25.02 0.49 2.47
CA ARG A 49 -24.89 0.77 3.91
C ARG A 49 -26.02 0.17 4.74
N TRP A 50 -27.09 -0.32 4.09
CA TRP A 50 -28.31 -0.75 4.78
C TRP A 50 -28.14 -2.05 5.58
N SER A 51 -27.35 -3.00 5.09
CA SER A 51 -27.09 -4.25 5.80
C SER A 51 -25.73 -4.85 5.47
N GLN A 52 -25.22 -5.69 6.37
CA GLN A 52 -23.95 -6.38 6.17
C GLN A 52 -24.01 -7.33 4.96
N GLN A 53 -25.14 -7.98 4.71
CA GLN A 53 -25.32 -8.89 3.58
C GLN A 53 -25.27 -8.14 2.24
N ILE A 54 -25.83 -6.93 2.16
CA ILE A 54 -25.75 -6.10 0.95
C ILE A 54 -24.33 -5.58 0.76
N LEU A 55 -23.67 -5.16 1.84
CA LEU A 55 -22.26 -4.76 1.81
C LEU A 55 -21.36 -5.90 1.31
N GLU A 56 -21.61 -7.14 1.74
CA GLU A 56 -20.84 -8.30 1.31
C GLU A 56 -21.00 -8.56 -0.20
N ARG A 57 -22.23 -8.49 -0.71
CA ARG A 57 -22.49 -8.59 -2.15
C ARG A 57 -21.78 -7.49 -2.93
N PHE A 58 -21.85 -6.26 -2.43
CA PHE A 58 -21.15 -5.12 -3.03
C PHE A 58 -19.62 -5.32 -3.02
N ALA A 59 -19.05 -5.78 -1.91
CA ALA A 59 -17.62 -6.00 -1.76
C ALA A 59 -17.08 -7.12 -2.67
N LYS A 60 -17.89 -8.15 -2.95
CA LYS A 60 -17.56 -9.23 -3.90
C LYS A 60 -17.54 -8.77 -5.36
N SER A 61 -18.36 -7.79 -5.71
CA SER A 61 -18.47 -7.26 -7.08
C SER A 61 -18.59 -5.73 -7.12
N PRO A 62 -17.56 -4.98 -6.67
CA PRO A 62 -17.68 -3.53 -6.51
C PRO A 62 -17.62 -2.84 -7.89
N PRO A 63 -18.52 -1.91 -8.24
CA PRO A 63 -18.47 -1.22 -9.53
C PRO A 63 -17.09 -0.59 -9.79
N PRO A 64 -16.55 -0.62 -11.04
CA PRO A 64 -15.22 -0.08 -11.33
C PRO A 64 -15.07 1.41 -10.99
N ASN A 65 -16.17 2.17 -11.09
CA ASN A 65 -16.23 3.60 -10.78
C ASN A 65 -16.38 3.92 -9.28
N THR A 66 -16.33 2.91 -8.40
CA THR A 66 -16.40 3.15 -6.95
C THR A 66 -15.18 3.96 -6.52
N ARG A 67 -15.40 5.06 -5.82
CA ARG A 67 -14.32 5.93 -5.33
C ARG A 67 -13.67 5.32 -4.09
N LEU A 68 -12.35 5.40 -4.06
CA LEU A 68 -11.48 4.92 -3.00
C LEU A 68 -10.49 6.02 -2.62
N ASP A 69 -10.44 6.35 -1.34
CA ASP A 69 -9.46 7.26 -0.76
C ASP A 69 -8.45 6.45 0.05
N VAL A 70 -7.23 6.39 -0.45
CA VAL A 70 -6.12 5.68 0.20
C VAL A 70 -5.25 6.70 0.92
N THR A 71 -5.12 6.57 2.23
CA THR A 71 -4.27 7.44 3.05
C THR A 71 -2.93 6.75 3.30
N THR A 72 -1.85 7.34 2.79
CA THR A 72 -0.48 6.95 3.14
C THR A 72 0.14 7.96 4.10
N ILE A 73 1.04 7.50 4.95
CA ILE A 73 1.80 8.38 5.85
C ILE A 73 3.12 8.70 5.17
N SER A 74 3.40 10.00 4.97
CA SER A 74 4.71 10.41 4.45
C SER A 74 5.81 10.21 5.51
N LEU A 75 7.08 10.19 5.09
CA LEU A 75 8.23 10.10 5.99
C LEU A 75 8.22 11.15 7.11
N ILE A 76 7.57 12.29 6.89
CA ILE A 76 7.46 13.41 7.84
C ILE A 76 6.19 13.27 8.69
N GLY A 77 5.55 12.09 8.73
CA GLY A 77 4.32 11.84 9.49
C GLY A 77 3.06 12.49 8.94
N LYS A 78 3.15 13.34 7.90
CA LYS A 78 1.99 14.00 7.30
C LYS A 78 1.14 12.98 6.51
N PRO A 79 -0.17 12.85 6.81
CA PRO A 79 -1.08 12.03 6.02
C PRO A 79 -1.20 12.58 4.60
N ARG A 80 -1.17 11.68 3.61
CA ARG A 80 -1.38 11.98 2.20
C ARG A 80 -2.53 11.13 1.69
N VAL A 81 -3.65 11.78 1.40
CA VAL A 81 -4.84 11.14 0.84
C VAL A 81 -4.72 11.11 -0.68
N SER A 82 -4.91 9.93 -1.27
CA SER A 82 -4.95 9.70 -2.70
C SER A 82 -6.33 9.17 -3.10
N SER A 83 -7.14 10.05 -3.69
CA SER A 83 -8.46 9.69 -4.24
C SER A 83 -8.31 9.07 -5.63
N MET A 84 -8.92 7.90 -5.83
CA MET A 84 -8.92 7.15 -7.08
C MET A 84 -10.18 6.31 -7.22
N THR A 85 -10.35 5.66 -8.37
CA THR A 85 -11.40 4.64 -8.54
C THR A 85 -10.82 3.24 -8.37
N ILE A 86 -11.67 2.25 -8.10
CA ILE A 86 -11.24 0.85 -8.05
C ILE A 86 -10.63 0.40 -9.39
N ALA A 87 -11.12 0.93 -10.52
CA ALA A 87 -10.59 0.64 -11.84
C ALA A 87 -9.13 1.10 -12.05
N ASP A 88 -8.71 2.15 -11.33
CA ASP A 88 -7.36 2.70 -11.44
C ASP A 88 -6.31 1.83 -10.74
N LEU A 89 -6.73 0.93 -9.85
CA LEU A 89 -5.86 0.04 -9.08
C LEU A 89 -5.60 -1.25 -9.85
N ARG A 90 -4.32 -1.54 -10.06
CA ARG A 90 -3.84 -2.80 -10.61
C ARG A 90 -3.10 -3.59 -9.54
N PRO A 91 -3.38 -4.89 -9.39
CA PRO A 91 -2.59 -5.74 -8.51
C PRO A 91 -1.18 -5.91 -9.10
N THR A 92 -0.16 -5.84 -8.26
CA THR A 92 1.24 -6.08 -8.64
C THR A 92 1.93 -6.89 -7.54
N ASN A 93 3.11 -7.41 -7.84
CA ASN A 93 4.03 -7.96 -6.85
C ASN A 93 5.40 -7.32 -7.09
N GLU A 94 5.55 -6.10 -6.61
CA GLU A 94 6.79 -5.32 -6.73
C GLU A 94 7.48 -5.19 -5.37
N ARG A 95 8.78 -4.89 -5.39
CA ARG A 95 9.62 -4.73 -4.19
C ARG A 95 9.50 -5.93 -3.24
N PHE A 96 9.74 -7.14 -3.74
CA PHE A 96 9.66 -8.38 -2.94
C PHE A 96 8.30 -8.57 -2.22
N GLY A 97 7.18 -8.20 -2.86
CA GLY A 97 5.84 -8.27 -2.27
C GLY A 97 5.51 -7.14 -1.29
N MET A 98 6.38 -6.14 -1.14
CA MET A 98 6.06 -4.94 -0.37
C MET A 98 5.10 -4.01 -1.09
N VAL A 99 4.82 -4.21 -2.38
CA VAL A 99 3.80 -3.45 -3.11
C VAL A 99 2.79 -4.42 -3.68
N ASN A 100 1.52 -4.27 -3.26
CA ASN A 100 0.41 -5.13 -3.66
C ASN A 100 -0.43 -4.48 -4.76
N PHE A 101 -0.51 -3.15 -4.78
CA PHE A 101 -1.32 -2.41 -5.75
C PHE A 101 -0.55 -1.23 -6.32
N VAL A 102 -0.74 -1.00 -7.61
CA VAL A 102 -0.19 0.13 -8.35
C VAL A 102 -1.28 0.90 -9.08
N ARG A 103 -1.13 2.21 -9.14
CA ARG A 103 -1.95 3.11 -9.95
C ARG A 103 -1.11 3.74 -11.05
N ASP A 104 -1.68 3.91 -12.23
CA ASP A 104 -1.08 4.75 -13.26
C ASP A 104 -1.14 6.24 -12.86
N THR A 105 0.03 6.85 -12.72
CA THR A 105 0.19 8.25 -12.31
C THR A 105 0.79 9.13 -13.40
N THR A 106 1.00 8.61 -14.62
CA THR A 106 1.64 9.34 -15.73
C THR A 106 0.93 10.65 -16.03
N LEU A 107 -0.39 10.58 -16.30
CA LEU A 107 -1.23 11.75 -16.60
C LEU A 107 -1.35 12.71 -15.41
N LEU A 108 -1.35 12.18 -14.17
CA LEU A 108 -1.44 12.99 -12.97
C LEU A 108 -0.15 13.77 -12.70
N ASN A 109 0.99 13.15 -12.94
CA ASN A 109 2.30 13.79 -12.77
C ASN A 109 2.55 14.82 -13.87
N ALA A 110 2.09 14.58 -15.10
CA ALA A 110 2.19 15.54 -16.20
C ALA A 110 1.46 16.86 -15.90
N LYS A 111 0.33 16.80 -15.19
CA LYS A 111 -0.44 17.99 -14.78
C LYS A 111 0.05 18.64 -13.49
N ARG A 112 0.99 18.01 -12.78
CA ARG A 112 1.50 18.53 -11.49
C ARG A 112 2.60 19.55 -11.73
N GLN A 113 2.60 20.56 -10.86
CA GLN A 113 3.69 21.52 -10.77
C GLN A 113 4.98 20.83 -10.32
N TRP A 114 6.12 21.23 -10.87
CA TRP A 114 7.43 20.63 -10.60
C TRP A 114 7.85 20.65 -9.12
N TRP A 115 7.39 21.64 -8.35
CA TRP A 115 7.65 21.78 -6.92
C TRP A 115 6.76 20.88 -6.05
N ARG A 116 5.71 20.27 -6.62
CA ARG A 116 4.88 19.29 -5.91
C ARG A 116 5.51 17.92 -6.05
N TRP A 117 5.58 17.21 -4.93
CA TRP A 117 5.94 15.80 -4.92
C TRP A 117 5.11 14.99 -5.93
N ARG A 118 5.75 13.99 -6.53
CA ARG A 118 5.11 13.02 -7.43
C ARG A 118 3.89 12.38 -6.76
N ALA A 119 2.90 12.02 -7.56
CA ALA A 119 1.74 11.26 -7.09
C ALA A 119 2.18 9.88 -6.58
N VAL A 120 1.51 9.40 -5.52
CA VAL A 120 1.77 8.07 -4.97
C VAL A 120 1.22 7.04 -5.95
N ALA A 121 2.10 6.18 -6.45
CA ALA A 121 1.75 5.14 -7.41
C ALA A 121 1.70 3.75 -6.77
N HIS A 122 2.51 3.50 -5.73
CA HIS A 122 2.69 2.20 -5.12
C HIS A 122 1.99 2.15 -3.76
N PHE A 123 1.23 1.09 -3.52
CA PHE A 123 0.46 0.89 -2.30
C PHE A 123 0.66 -0.52 -1.75
N ASN A 124 0.95 -0.60 -0.46
CA ASN A 124 0.88 -1.80 0.35
C ASN A 124 -0.37 -1.69 1.21
N VAL A 125 -1.42 -2.41 0.81
CA VAL A 125 -2.57 -2.60 1.67
C VAL A 125 -2.45 -3.98 2.28
N GLN A 126 -2.47 -4.02 3.61
CA GLN A 126 -2.43 -5.29 4.35
C GLN A 126 -3.74 -6.05 4.15
N GLU A 127 -3.61 -7.24 3.59
CA GLU A 127 -4.70 -8.21 3.45
C GLU A 127 -4.73 -9.09 4.71
N ASN A 128 -5.90 -9.64 5.07
CA ASN A 128 -6.10 -10.54 6.23
C ASN A 128 -6.09 -9.91 7.64
N ASN A 129 -6.23 -8.59 7.77
CA ASN A 129 -6.40 -7.91 9.07
C ASN A 129 -7.80 -8.10 9.72
N HIS A 130 -8.47 -9.21 9.41
CA HIS A 130 -9.84 -9.49 9.82
C HIS A 130 -10.00 -9.61 11.35
N GLY A 131 -8.92 -9.95 12.08
CA GLY A 131 -8.90 -10.01 13.54
C GLY A 131 -8.67 -8.66 14.23
N THR A 132 -8.09 -7.68 13.53
CA THR A 132 -7.69 -6.38 14.13
C THR A 132 -8.68 -5.27 13.79
N ILE A 133 -9.31 -5.33 12.61
CA ILE A 133 -10.24 -4.30 12.12
C ILE A 133 -11.58 -4.96 11.83
N LYS A 134 -12.65 -4.50 12.51
CA LYS A 134 -14.03 -5.03 12.37
C LYS A 134 -14.51 -5.11 10.92
N THR A 135 -14.10 -4.17 10.08
CA THR A 135 -14.47 -4.07 8.66
C THR A 135 -13.35 -4.49 7.70
N GLY A 136 -12.26 -5.08 8.20
CA GLY A 136 -11.09 -5.46 7.39
C GLY A 136 -11.42 -6.47 6.28
N TRP A 137 -12.47 -7.29 6.47
CA TRP A 137 -12.93 -8.26 5.46
C TRP A 137 -13.45 -7.64 4.18
N VAL A 138 -14.01 -6.43 4.26
CA VAL A 138 -14.53 -5.71 3.10
C VAL A 138 -13.40 -5.50 2.09
N TRP A 139 -12.22 -5.13 2.58
CA TRP A 139 -11.05 -4.96 1.71
C TRP A 139 -10.60 -6.28 1.10
N ASN A 140 -10.62 -7.40 1.83
CA ASN A 140 -10.23 -8.70 1.29
C ASN A 140 -11.11 -9.13 0.10
N GLU A 141 -12.43 -8.90 0.18
CA GLU A 141 -13.33 -9.19 -0.94
C GLU A 141 -13.10 -8.24 -2.12
N VAL A 142 -12.90 -6.95 -1.85
CA VAL A 142 -12.59 -5.94 -2.87
C VAL A 142 -11.27 -6.24 -3.57
N ALA A 143 -10.21 -6.52 -2.81
CA ALA A 143 -8.90 -6.93 -3.31
C ALA A 143 -9.01 -8.21 -4.14
N GLY A 144 -9.79 -9.19 -3.67
CA GLY A 144 -10.10 -10.40 -4.42
C GLY A 144 -10.84 -10.14 -5.73
N ALA A 145 -11.76 -9.17 -5.75
CA ALA A 145 -12.47 -8.76 -6.96
C ALA A 145 -11.56 -8.02 -7.95
N ILE A 146 -10.64 -7.18 -7.47
CA ILE A 146 -9.63 -6.50 -8.29
C ILE A 146 -8.68 -7.53 -8.92
N LYS A 147 -8.16 -8.48 -8.13
CA LYS A 147 -7.29 -9.57 -8.61
C LYS A 147 -8.00 -10.43 -9.65
N LYS A 148 -9.26 -10.79 -9.41
CA LYS A 148 -10.09 -11.54 -10.36
C LYS A 148 -10.25 -10.82 -11.70
N ARG A 149 -10.42 -9.49 -11.72
CA ARG A 149 -10.48 -8.71 -12.97
C ARG A 149 -9.17 -8.70 -13.73
N ALA A 150 -8.05 -8.69 -13.00
CA ALA A 150 -6.72 -8.76 -13.58
C ALA A 150 -6.31 -10.19 -13.99
N GLY A 151 -7.16 -11.20 -13.78
CA GLY A 151 -6.84 -12.60 -14.08
C GLY A 151 -5.87 -13.25 -13.07
N LEU A 152 -5.61 -12.62 -11.92
CA LEU A 152 -4.73 -13.16 -10.89
C LEU A 152 -5.49 -14.00 -9.86
N PRO A 153 -4.90 -15.10 -9.37
CA PRO A 153 -5.49 -15.89 -8.29
C PRO A 153 -5.60 -15.08 -7.00
N ARG A 154 -6.63 -15.36 -6.19
CA ARG A 154 -6.78 -14.76 -4.85
C ARG A 154 -5.65 -15.31 -3.97
N LEU A 155 -4.73 -14.45 -3.55
CA LEU A 155 -3.66 -14.82 -2.61
C LEU A 155 -4.32 -15.11 -1.24
N GLY A 156 -4.62 -16.38 -0.93
CA GLY A 156 -5.16 -16.76 0.38
C GLY A 156 -6.14 -17.94 0.46
N SER A 157 -6.32 -18.78 -0.56
CA SER A 157 -7.15 -19.99 -0.45
C SER A 157 -6.42 -21.24 0.07
N GLU A 158 -5.17 -21.16 0.51
CA GLU A 158 -4.44 -22.30 1.08
C GLU A 158 -3.87 -21.97 2.45
N SER A 159 -4.48 -22.57 3.49
CA SER A 159 -3.88 -22.98 4.77
C SER A 159 -4.91 -23.00 5.92
N LYS A 160 -6.07 -23.64 5.72
CA LYS A 160 -6.95 -24.05 6.85
C LYS A 160 -7.56 -25.45 6.71
N GLY A 161 -7.08 -26.27 5.77
CA GLY A 161 -7.64 -27.60 5.48
C GLY A 161 -6.82 -28.82 5.93
N GLN A 162 -5.55 -28.69 6.34
CA GLN A 162 -4.66 -29.86 6.55
C GLN A 162 -4.17 -30.08 8.00
N ARG A 163 -4.98 -29.77 9.02
CA ARG A 163 -4.64 -30.09 10.43
C ARG A 163 -5.71 -30.87 11.20
N LYS A 164 -6.54 -31.64 10.49
CA LYS A 164 -7.45 -32.64 11.08
C LYS A 164 -7.60 -33.86 10.16
N GLN A 165 -6.54 -34.65 10.00
CA GLN A 165 -6.56 -36.01 9.44
C GLN A 165 -5.19 -36.65 9.66
N SER A 166 -4.80 -36.82 10.93
CA SER A 166 -3.70 -37.70 11.33
C SER A 166 -3.76 -37.89 12.84
N SER A 167 -4.86 -38.48 13.31
CA SER A 167 -5.01 -39.06 14.66
C SER A 167 -6.26 -39.94 14.63
N GLU A 168 -6.13 -41.05 13.91
CA GLU A 168 -6.80 -42.32 14.19
C GLU A 168 -5.76 -43.41 13.98
#